data_AF-A0A261G9F7-F1
#
_entry.id   AF-A0A261G9F7-F1
#
_cell.length_a   1.000
_cell.length_b   1.000
_cell.length_c   1.000
_cell.angle_alpha   90.00
_cell.angle_beta   90.00
_cell.angle_gamma   90.00
#
_symmetry.space_group_name_H-M   'P 1'
#
loop_
_entity.id
_entity.type
_entity.pdbx_description
1 polymer ?
#
loop_
_entity_poly.entity_id
_entity_poly.type
_entity_poly.pdbx_seq_one_letter_code
_entity_poly.pdbx_strand_id
1 'polypeptide(L)' 'MALPKYKTSRANTHARRAQWKAQSAQLLTVRTPDGRDVQVPQHLAAAVRKGYFTL' A
#
# COMPACT_ATOMS: atom_id res chain seq x y z
N MET A 1 -22.75 -18.31 -19.57
CA MET A 1 -21.68 -18.06 -18.57
C MET A 1 -20.50 -18.96 -18.91
N ALA A 2 -19.27 -18.45 -18.92
CA ALA A 2 -18.10 -19.28 -19.18
C ALA A 2 -17.70 -20.04 -17.89
N LEU A 3 -17.58 -21.36 -17.99
CA LEU A 3 -17.12 -22.22 -16.90
C LEU A 3 -15.71 -22.73 -17.21
N PRO A 4 -14.83 -22.88 -16.21
CA PRO A 4 -13.54 -23.50 -16.42
C PRO A 4 -13.72 -24.98 -16.78
N LYS A 5 -13.24 -25.37 -17.96
CA LYS A 5 -13.33 -26.76 -18.45
C LYS A 5 -12.37 -27.71 -17.73
N TYR A 6 -11.24 -27.19 -17.25
CA TYR A 6 -10.18 -27.99 -16.62
C TYR A 6 -9.71 -27.36 -15.30
N LYS A 7 -9.21 -28.23 -14.41
CA LYS A 7 -8.53 -27.80 -13.19
C LYS A 7 -7.19 -27.18 -13.55
N THR A 8 -6.95 -25.95 -13.10
CA THR A 8 -5.65 -25.28 -13.26
C THR A 8 -4.54 -26.03 -12.53
N SER A 9 -3.37 -26.17 -13.15
CA SER A 9 -2.23 -26.86 -12.55
C SER A 9 -1.78 -26.20 -11.24
N ARG A 10 -1.11 -26.98 -10.38
CA ARG A 10 -0.54 -26.48 -9.12
C ARG A 10 0.46 -25.35 -9.37
N ALA A 11 1.34 -25.51 -10.37
CA ALA A 11 2.33 -24.50 -10.74
C ALA A 11 1.68 -23.17 -11.15
N ASN A 12 0.68 -23.21 -12.04
CA ASN A 12 -0.01 -22.00 -12.51
C ASN A 12 -0.81 -21.33 -11.38
N THR A 13 -1.40 -22.12 -10.49
CA THR A 13 -2.13 -21.61 -9.33
C THR A 13 -1.19 -20.88 -8.37
N HIS A 14 -0.03 -21.46 -8.07
CA HIS A 14 0.98 -20.84 -7.21
C HIS A 14 1.56 -19.58 -7.83
N ALA A 15 1.92 -19.62 -9.11
CA ALA A 15 2.44 -18.46 -9.83
C ALA A 15 1.47 -17.29 -9.78
N ARG A 16 0.17 -17.52 -10.07
CA ARG A 16 -0.86 -16.47 -9.98
C ARG A 16 -1.02 -15.93 -8.57
N ARG A 17 -1.08 -16.81 -7.56
CA ARG A 17 -1.24 -16.39 -6.15
C ARG A 17 -0.03 -15.62 -5.63
N ALA A 18 1.17 -15.98 -6.06
CA ALA A 18 2.40 -15.31 -5.62
C ALA A 18 2.53 -13.87 -6.11
N GLN A 19 1.79 -13.46 -7.14
CA GLN A 19 1.71 -12.07 -7.60
C GLN A 19 0.74 -11.22 -6.76
N TRP A 20 -0.16 -11.85 -6.01
CA TRP A 20 -1.06 -11.14 -5.11
C TRP A 20 -0.31 -10.77 -3.82
N LYS A 21 0.40 -9.65 -3.87
CA LYS A 21 1.19 -9.08 -2.79
C LYS A 21 0.92 -7.58 -2.70
N ALA A 22 1.08 -7.02 -1.50
CA ALA A 22 1.01 -5.59 -1.28
C ALA A 22 2.40 -4.95 -1.41
N GLN A 23 2.46 -3.79 -2.07
CA GLN A 23 3.66 -2.97 -2.10
C GLN A 23 3.67 -2.06 -0.86
N SER A 24 4.81 -2.00 -0.15
CA SER A 24 4.99 -1.06 0.96
C SER A 24 5.07 0.37 0.45
N ALA A 25 4.34 1.29 1.09
CA ALA A 25 4.45 2.71 0.79
C ALA A 25 5.83 3.23 1.20
N GLN A 26 6.41 4.12 0.38
CA GLN A 26 7.61 4.85 0.75
C GLN A 26 7.25 5.93 1.75
N LEU A 27 7.86 5.86 2.94
CA LEU A 27 7.62 6.81 4.01
C LEU A 27 8.65 7.94 3.98
N LEU A 28 8.18 9.15 4.25
CA LEU A 28 9.00 10.35 4.42
C LEU A 28 8.77 10.88 5.84
N THR A 29 9.85 11.33 6.46
CA THR A 29 9.77 12.04 7.74
C THR A 29 9.26 13.46 7.50
N VAL A 30 8.19 13.82 8.19
CA VAL A 30 7.53 15.12 8.11
C VAL A 30 7.31 15.64 9.52
N ARG A 31 7.55 16.94 9.72
CA ARG A 31 7.27 17.62 10.98
C ARG A 31 5.84 18.15 10.99
N THR A 32 5.11 17.82 12.05
CA THR A 32 3.72 18.23 12.31
C THR A 32 3.71 19.66 12.89
N PRO A 33 2.62 20.44 12.74
CA PRO A 33 2.47 21.72 13.42
C PRO A 33 2.68 21.65 14.95
N ASP A 34 2.32 20.53 15.56
CA ASP A 34 2.53 20.26 17.00
C ASP A 34 3.99 19.95 17.36
N GLY A 35 4.92 20.03 16.40
CA GLY A 35 6.36 19.86 16.59
C GLY A 35 6.87 18.42 16.56
N ARG A 36 5.99 17.42 16.37
CA ARG A 36 6.35 15.99 16.28
C ARG A 36 6.83 15.60 14.87
N ASP A 37 7.86 14.75 14.81
CA ASP A 37 8.30 14.12 13.57
C ASP A 37 7.59 12.79 13.35
N VAL A 38 6.92 12.65 12.21
CA VAL A 38 6.10 11.48 11.84
C VAL A 38 6.51 10.95 10.47
N GLN A 39 6.39 9.64 10.27
CA GLN A 39 6.65 9.00 8.99
C GLN A 39 5.35 8.78 8.23
N VAL A 40 5.23 9.42 7.07
CA VAL A 40 4.02 9.36 6.24
C VAL A 40 4.32 9.13 4.77
N PRO A 41 3.40 8.53 4.01
CA PRO A 41 3.50 8.48 2.55
C PRO A 41 3.60 9.89 1.95
N GLN A 42 4.41 10.02 0.89
CA GLN A 42 4.73 11.32 0.28
C GLN A 42 3.50 12.16 -0.11
N HIS A 43 2.44 11.54 -0.61
CA HIS A 43 1.23 12.25 -1.04
C HIS A 43 0.43 12.83 0.13
N LEU A 44 0.64 12.36 1.37
CA LEU A 44 0.00 12.89 2.58
C LEU A 44 0.85 13.95 3.29
N ALA A 45 2.12 14.12 2.90
CA ALA A 45 3.05 15.04 3.57
C ALA A 45 2.53 16.49 3.63
N ALA A 46 1.87 16.96 2.57
CA ALA A 46 1.32 18.32 2.53
C ALA A 46 0.14 18.50 3.50
N ALA A 47 -0.71 17.49 3.66
CA ALA A 47 -1.83 17.52 4.58
C ALA A 47 -1.36 17.53 6.04
N VAL A 48 -0.34 16.71 6.34
CA VAL A 48 0.28 16.62 7.68
C VAL A 48 0.98 17.92 8.07
N ARG A 49 1.76 18.54 7.16
CA ARG A 49 2.39 19.84 7.42
C ARG A 49 1.39 20.96 7.71
N LYS A 50 0.20 20.89 7.12
CA LYS A 50 -0.87 21.88 7.28
C LYS A 50 -1.79 21.59 8.47
N GLY A 51 -1.66 20.43 9.12
CA GLY A 51 -2.53 20.02 10.23
C GLY A 51 -3.93 19.55 9.81
N TYR A 52 -4.13 19.20 8.53
CA TYR A 52 -5.41 18.65 8.04
C TYR A 52 -5.55 17.14 8.31
N PHE A 53 -4.48 16.50 8.73
CA PHE A 53 -4.43 15.07 9.00
C PHE A 53 -3.71 14.85 10.33
N THR A 54 -4.39 14.18 11.26
CA THR A 54 -3.84 13.78 12.57
C THR A 54 -3.51 12.29 12.53
N LEU A 55 -2.35 11.93 13.07
CA LEU A 55 -1.85 10.56 13.22
C LEU A 55 -1.91 10.12 14.68
#